data_AF-A0A536FM45-F1
#
_entry.id   AF-A0A536FM45-F1
#
_cell.length_a   1.000
_cell.length_b   1.000
_cell.length_c   1.000
_cell.angle_alpha   90.00
_cell.angle_beta   90.00
_cell.angle_gamma   90.00
#
_symmetry.space_group_name_H-M   'P 1'
#
loop_
_entity.id
_entity.type
_entity.pdbx_description
1 polymer ?
#
loop_
_entity_poly.entity_id
_entity_poly.type
_entity_poly.pdbx_seq_one_letter_code
_entity_poly.pdbx_strand_id
1 'polypeptide(L)'
;METARGAESAPRGWPAALVMFHLGMWRERLRNALTNISEGKDYERPPANIDEVNEAELARGIGTPLTDAASRSDHLLAEIIELYEKLGDRPIDWGLTQTTTEAVLRNSFTHPRTHIAEYYRENGEVERARGRSDDALALLKEAFPMRPDMRAAAAEDSDLGALRDDVRFQELVKA
;
A
#
# COMPACT_ATOMS: atom_id res chain seq x y z
N MET A 1 -24.04 -3.84 9.97
CA MET A 1 -23.37 -4.78 10.90
C MET A 1 -23.43 -6.21 10.37
N GLU A 2 -24.55 -6.63 9.77
CA GLU A 2 -24.71 -7.95 9.13
C GLU A 2 -23.84 -8.14 7.88
N THR A 3 -23.66 -7.09 7.06
CA THR A 3 -22.80 -7.11 5.86
C THR A 3 -21.31 -7.27 6.19
N ALA A 4 -20.80 -6.58 7.22
CA ALA A 4 -19.40 -6.66 7.64
C ALA A 4 -19.02 -8.06 8.19
N ARG A 5 -19.92 -8.70 8.96
CA ARG A 5 -19.73 -10.08 9.43
C ARG A 5 -19.84 -11.11 8.29
N GLY A 6 -20.68 -10.83 7.29
CA GLY A 6 -20.76 -11.64 6.06
C GLY A 6 -19.47 -11.58 5.24
N ALA A 7 -18.89 -10.39 5.09
CA ALA A 7 -17.62 -10.17 4.38
C ALA A 7 -16.46 -10.98 4.99
N GLU A 8 -16.40 -11.07 6.33
CA GLU A 8 -15.37 -11.85 7.03
C GLU A 8 -15.54 -13.37 6.86
N SER A 9 -16.78 -13.86 6.72
CA SER A 9 -17.08 -15.29 6.68
C SER A 9 -17.18 -15.89 5.27
N ALA A 10 -17.42 -15.05 4.25
CA ALA A 10 -17.48 -15.46 2.84
C ALA A 10 -17.11 -14.29 1.91
N PRO A 11 -15.81 -13.95 1.77
CA PRO A 11 -15.38 -12.82 0.95
C PRO A 11 -15.60 -13.07 -0.54
N ARG A 12 -15.92 -12.02 -1.31
CA ARG A 12 -16.05 -12.08 -2.79
C ARG A 12 -14.73 -11.91 -3.55
N GLY A 13 -13.63 -11.69 -2.84
CA GLY A 13 -12.26 -11.57 -3.34
C GLY A 13 -11.29 -12.14 -2.29
N TRP A 14 -10.13 -11.52 -2.11
CA TRP A 14 -9.23 -11.96 -1.04
C TRP A 14 -9.87 -11.75 0.35
N PRO A 15 -9.82 -12.74 1.26
CA PRO A 15 -10.17 -12.52 2.66
C PRO A 15 -9.28 -11.42 3.25
N ALA A 16 -9.81 -10.67 4.23
CA ALA A 16 -9.07 -9.61 4.91
C ALA A 16 -7.70 -10.09 5.43
N ALA A 17 -7.61 -11.35 5.87
CA ALA A 17 -6.35 -11.95 6.30
C ALA A 17 -5.30 -12.01 5.19
N LEU A 18 -5.70 -12.39 3.96
CA LEU A 18 -4.79 -12.42 2.82
C LEU A 18 -4.45 -11.01 2.32
N VAL A 19 -5.37 -10.05 2.42
CA VAL A 19 -5.05 -8.63 2.19
C VAL A 19 -3.97 -8.18 3.16
N MET A 20 -4.15 -8.37 4.48
CA MET A 20 -3.15 -7.96 5.48
C MET A 20 -1.81 -8.71 5.34
N PHE A 21 -1.87 -9.99 4.95
CA PHE A 21 -0.68 -10.79 4.67
C PHE A 21 0.10 -10.18 3.50
N HIS A 22 -0.55 -9.91 2.37
CA HIS A 22 0.04 -9.25 1.19
C HIS A 22 0.71 -7.92 1.55
N LEU A 23 0.02 -7.08 2.31
CA LEU A 23 0.60 -5.81 2.78
C LEU A 23 1.84 -6.03 3.65
N GLY A 24 1.82 -7.05 4.52
CA GLY A 24 2.97 -7.44 5.33
C GLY A 24 4.16 -7.85 4.47
N MET A 25 3.97 -8.63 3.41
CA MET A 25 5.07 -9.08 2.54
C MET A 25 5.76 -7.92 1.81
N TRP A 26 4.99 -6.97 1.29
CA TRP A 26 5.55 -5.79 0.63
C TRP A 26 6.29 -4.87 1.60
N ARG A 27 5.75 -4.72 2.83
CA ARG A 27 6.45 -4.01 3.91
C ARG A 27 7.75 -4.71 4.29
N GLU A 28 7.76 -6.04 4.41
CA GLU A 28 8.98 -6.81 4.72
C GLU A 28 10.07 -6.62 3.66
N ARG A 29 9.69 -6.68 2.38
CA ARG A 29 10.63 -6.40 1.28
C ARG A 29 11.24 -5.00 1.39
N LEU A 30 10.40 -3.98 1.54
CA LEU A 30 10.88 -2.61 1.65
C LEU A 30 11.77 -2.43 2.89
N ARG A 31 11.34 -2.97 4.04
CA ARG A 31 12.10 -2.96 5.29
C ARG A 31 13.49 -3.59 5.10
N ASN A 32 13.58 -4.73 4.42
CA ASN A 32 14.84 -5.40 4.13
C ASN A 32 15.73 -4.56 3.21
N ALA A 33 15.16 -3.91 2.19
CA ALA A 33 15.91 -3.01 1.33
C ALA A 33 16.45 -1.80 2.11
N LEU A 34 15.61 -1.15 2.92
CA LEU A 34 16.01 -0.03 3.78
C LEU A 34 17.08 -0.43 4.80
N THR A 35 16.98 -1.64 5.37
CA THR A 35 18.00 -2.19 6.26
C THR A 35 19.34 -2.30 5.54
N ASN A 36 19.38 -2.93 4.37
CA ASN A 36 20.61 -3.07 3.57
C ASN A 36 21.21 -1.71 3.19
N ILE A 37 20.37 -0.75 2.79
CA ILE A 37 20.80 0.62 2.49
C ILE A 37 21.42 1.28 3.74
N SER A 38 20.83 1.08 4.92
CA SER A 38 21.36 1.63 6.18
C SER A 38 22.73 1.06 6.55
N GLU A 39 23.01 -0.17 6.12
CA GLU A 39 24.27 -0.87 6.35
C GLU A 39 25.29 -0.66 5.22
N GLY A 40 24.97 0.14 4.20
CA GLY A 40 25.81 0.35 3.02
C GLY A 40 25.96 -0.89 2.14
N LYS A 41 25.03 -1.84 2.25
CA LYS A 41 24.97 -3.07 1.44
C LYS A 41 24.11 -2.88 0.21
N ASP A 42 24.32 -3.74 -0.78
CA ASP A 42 23.38 -3.86 -1.89
C ASP A 42 22.04 -4.43 -1.40
N TYR A 43 20.95 -4.11 -2.10
CA TYR A 43 19.60 -4.50 -1.72
C TYR A 43 18.86 -5.19 -2.87
N GLU A 44 17.87 -6.02 -2.55
CA GLU A 44 17.03 -6.65 -3.55
C GLU A 44 16.03 -5.63 -4.12
N ARG A 45 15.97 -5.49 -5.45
CA ARG A 45 15.01 -4.61 -6.13
C ARG A 45 13.67 -5.33 -6.26
N PRO A 46 12.54 -4.61 -6.42
CA PRO A 46 11.26 -5.25 -6.69
C PRO A 46 11.34 -6.20 -7.89
N PRO A 47 10.62 -7.34 -7.86
CA PRO A 47 10.63 -8.29 -8.96
C PRO A 47 10.04 -7.67 -10.22
N ALA A 48 10.53 -8.10 -11.39
CA ALA A 48 10.03 -7.63 -12.68
C ALA A 48 8.57 -8.06 -12.94
N ASN A 49 8.17 -9.25 -12.46
CA ASN A 49 6.81 -9.76 -12.56
C ASN A 49 6.14 -9.77 -11.18
N ILE A 50 5.51 -8.65 -10.84
CA ILE A 50 4.84 -8.45 -9.55
C ILE A 50 3.67 -9.42 -9.37
N ASP A 51 2.89 -9.67 -10.42
CA ASP A 51 1.69 -10.50 -10.34
C ASP A 51 2.03 -11.96 -10.03
N GLU A 52 3.02 -12.52 -10.72
CA GLU A 52 3.49 -13.89 -10.48
C GLU A 52 4.04 -14.08 -9.06
N VAL A 53 4.79 -13.09 -8.56
CA VAL A 53 5.32 -13.12 -7.19
C VAL A 53 4.19 -13.01 -6.17
N ASN A 54 3.25 -12.09 -6.37
CA ASN A 54 2.09 -11.95 -5.50
C ASN A 54 1.29 -13.26 -5.42
N GLU A 55 0.98 -13.88 -6.57
CA GLU A 55 0.23 -15.14 -6.62
C GLU A 55 0.94 -16.27 -5.87
N ALA A 56 2.23 -16.47 -6.13
CA ALA A 56 3.03 -17.52 -5.50
C ALA A 56 3.12 -17.35 -3.98
N GLU A 57 3.13 -16.11 -3.49
CA GLU A 57 3.26 -15.84 -2.08
C GLU A 57 1.94 -15.80 -1.33
N LEU A 58 0.86 -15.33 -1.95
CA LEU A 58 -0.48 -15.38 -1.36
C LEU A 58 -0.88 -16.81 -1.01
N ALA A 59 -0.45 -17.79 -1.82
CA ALA A 59 -0.62 -19.20 -1.52
C ALA A 59 -0.02 -19.60 -0.17
N ARG A 60 1.08 -18.96 0.25
CA ARG A 60 1.73 -19.20 1.56
C ARG A 60 0.99 -18.54 2.71
N GLY A 61 0.19 -17.51 2.44
CA GLY A 61 -0.62 -16.81 3.44
C GLY A 61 -1.91 -17.55 3.80
N ILE A 62 -2.32 -18.56 3.02
CA ILE A 62 -3.56 -19.31 3.24
C ILE A 62 -3.55 -19.94 4.63
N GLY A 63 -4.60 -19.68 5.41
CA GLY A 63 -4.75 -20.18 6.78
C GLY A 63 -4.12 -19.29 7.86
N THR A 64 -3.41 -18.22 7.50
CA THR A 64 -2.92 -17.24 8.46
C THR A 64 -4.09 -16.50 9.11
N PRO A 65 -4.19 -16.44 10.45
CA PRO A 65 -5.22 -15.65 11.11
C PRO A 65 -5.10 -14.16 10.78
N LEU A 66 -6.24 -13.48 10.62
CA LEU A 66 -6.27 -12.04 10.35
C LEU A 66 -5.48 -11.24 11.40
N THR A 67 -5.62 -11.59 12.67
CA THR A 67 -4.90 -10.93 13.78
C THR A 67 -3.40 -11.03 13.62
N ASP A 68 -2.90 -12.17 13.15
CA ASP A 68 -1.47 -12.44 13.03
C ASP A 68 -0.90 -11.73 11.81
N ALA A 69 -1.61 -11.79 10.68
CA ALA A 69 -1.26 -11.06 9.47
C ALA A 69 -1.25 -9.54 9.70
N ALA A 70 -2.26 -9.01 10.40
CA ALA A 70 -2.34 -7.60 10.76
C ALA A 70 -1.21 -7.19 11.71
N SER A 71 -0.97 -7.96 12.78
CA SER A 71 0.08 -7.68 13.76
C SER A 71 1.47 -7.68 13.13
N ARG A 72 1.75 -8.63 12.23
CA ARG A 72 3.00 -8.66 11.45
C ARG A 72 3.13 -7.42 10.58
N SER A 73 2.08 -7.06 9.85
CA SER A 73 2.06 -5.90 8.96
C SER A 73 2.30 -4.59 9.72
N ASP A 74 1.71 -4.44 10.92
CA ASP A 74 1.89 -3.27 11.79
C ASP A 74 3.29 -3.21 12.39
N HIS A 75 3.84 -4.35 12.82
CA HIS A 75 5.21 -4.42 13.32
C HIS A 75 6.22 -3.97 12.25
N LEU A 76 6.07 -4.46 11.02
CA LEU A 76 6.94 -4.07 9.90
C LEU A 76 6.80 -2.58 9.55
N LEU A 77 5.60 -2.01 9.68
CA LEU A 77 5.40 -0.57 9.48
C LEU A 77 6.20 0.25 10.51
N ALA A 78 6.18 -0.15 11.78
CA ALA A 78 6.95 0.53 12.82
C ALA A 78 8.46 0.48 12.52
N GLU A 79 8.98 -0.68 12.10
CA GLU A 79 10.39 -0.81 11.72
C GLU A 79 10.76 0.05 10.50
N ILE A 80 9.89 0.16 9.49
CA ILE A 80 10.10 1.03 8.34
C ILE A 80 10.18 2.50 8.77
N ILE A 81 9.31 2.93 9.69
CA ILE A 81 9.32 4.31 10.21
C ILE A 81 10.67 4.59 10.90
N GLU A 82 11.11 3.71 11.79
CA GLU A 82 12.40 3.87 12.49
C GLU A 82 13.61 3.86 11.53
N LEU A 83 13.58 3.01 10.50
CA LEU A 83 14.61 2.98 9.47
C LEU A 83 14.60 4.26 8.65
N TYR A 84 13.43 4.74 8.26
CA TYR A 84 13.29 5.98 7.50
C TYR A 84 13.75 7.20 8.30
N GLU A 85 13.48 7.28 9.61
CA GLU A 85 14.00 8.36 10.46
C GLU A 85 15.54 8.41 10.47
N LYS A 86 16.21 7.25 10.40
CA LYS A 86 17.69 7.16 10.34
C LYS A 86 18.24 7.46 8.96
N LEU A 87 17.53 7.04 7.91
CA LEU A 87 17.98 7.15 6.52
C LEU A 87 17.66 8.53 5.92
N GLY A 88 16.51 9.08 6.24
CA GLY A 88 15.92 10.20 5.51
C GLY A 88 15.67 9.89 4.04
N ASP A 89 15.38 10.94 3.29
CA ASP A 89 15.15 10.84 1.85
C ASP A 89 16.47 10.66 1.08
N ARG A 90 16.51 9.68 0.18
CA ARG A 90 17.66 9.37 -0.66
C ARG A 90 17.25 8.57 -1.90
N PRO A 91 18.08 8.55 -2.96
CA PRO A 91 17.79 7.76 -4.16
C PRO A 91 17.68 6.26 -3.87
N ILE A 92 16.69 5.61 -4.50
CA ILE A 92 16.50 4.15 -4.50
C ILE A 92 15.90 3.74 -5.85
N ASP A 93 16.20 2.52 -6.28
CA ASP A 93 15.49 1.85 -7.37
C ASP A 93 14.43 0.92 -6.76
N TRP A 94 13.19 1.38 -6.75
CA TRP A 94 12.08 0.65 -6.14
C TRP A 94 10.84 0.67 -7.05
N GLY A 95 11.01 0.22 -8.29
CA GLY A 95 9.95 0.14 -9.28
C GLY A 95 9.55 1.53 -9.79
N LEU A 96 8.36 1.99 -9.44
CA LEU A 96 7.84 3.30 -9.88
C LEU A 96 8.33 4.48 -9.03
N THR A 97 9.08 4.22 -7.95
CA THR A 97 9.56 5.25 -7.02
C THR A 97 11.06 5.43 -7.11
N GLN A 98 11.52 6.68 -7.03
CA GLN A 98 12.92 7.07 -7.19
C GLN A 98 13.60 7.47 -5.87
N THR A 99 12.82 7.68 -4.80
CA THR A 99 13.36 8.02 -3.48
C THR A 99 12.80 7.13 -2.37
N THR A 100 13.53 7.02 -1.26
CA THR A 100 13.07 6.29 -0.07
C THR A 100 11.77 6.85 0.48
N THR A 101 11.55 8.18 0.42
CA THR A 101 10.26 8.77 0.83
C THR A 101 9.12 8.27 -0.03
N GLU A 102 9.28 8.27 -1.35
CA GLU A 102 8.25 7.79 -2.27
C GLU A 102 7.97 6.30 -2.05
N ALA A 103 9.02 5.49 -1.91
CA ALA A 103 8.90 4.06 -1.65
C ALA A 103 8.14 3.79 -0.33
N VAL A 104 8.49 4.50 0.75
CA VAL A 104 7.81 4.38 2.05
C VAL A 104 6.35 4.81 1.96
N LEU A 105 6.07 5.99 1.41
CA LEU A 105 4.70 6.48 1.28
C LEU A 105 3.85 5.56 0.40
N ARG A 106 4.37 5.13 -0.76
CA ARG A 106 3.63 4.24 -1.64
C ARG A 106 3.33 2.91 -0.96
N ASN A 107 4.37 2.23 -0.49
CA ASN A 107 4.27 0.86 0.03
C ASN A 107 3.50 0.78 1.35
N SER A 108 3.60 1.81 2.19
CA SER A 108 3.02 1.80 3.55
C SER A 108 1.77 2.64 3.73
N PHE A 109 1.45 3.53 2.79
CA PHE A 109 0.30 4.43 2.90
C PHE A 109 -0.72 4.28 1.77
N THR A 110 -0.33 4.49 0.50
CA THR A 110 -1.30 4.48 -0.62
C THR A 110 -1.74 3.06 -0.96
N HIS A 111 -0.78 2.15 -1.22
CA HIS A 111 -1.05 0.76 -1.59
C HIS A 111 -1.93 0.02 -0.55
N PRO A 112 -1.66 0.08 0.77
CA PRO A 112 -2.56 -0.47 1.79
C PRO A 112 -3.99 0.07 1.74
N ARG A 113 -4.17 1.38 1.56
CA ARG A 113 -5.51 2.00 1.54
C ARG A 113 -6.31 1.56 0.34
N THR A 114 -5.66 1.43 -0.81
CA THR A 114 -6.29 0.94 -2.04
C THR A 114 -6.83 -0.46 -1.84
N HIS A 115 -6.01 -1.41 -1.38
CA HIS A 115 -6.47 -2.78 -1.16
C HIS A 115 -7.56 -2.89 -0.09
N ILE A 116 -7.51 -2.06 0.96
CA ILE A 116 -8.58 -2.00 1.96
C ILE A 116 -9.89 -1.46 1.35
N ALA A 117 -9.82 -0.43 0.50
CA ALA A 117 -10.99 0.12 -0.19
C ALA A 117 -11.58 -0.90 -1.18
N GLU A 118 -10.72 -1.60 -1.93
CA GLU A 118 -11.12 -2.68 -2.84
C GLU A 118 -11.81 -3.81 -2.09
N TYR A 119 -11.24 -4.28 -0.98
CA TYR A 119 -11.87 -5.27 -0.11
C TYR A 119 -13.29 -4.86 0.28
N TYR A 120 -13.50 -3.62 0.75
CA TYR A 120 -14.84 -3.16 1.10
C TYR A 120 -15.78 -3.11 -0.10
N ARG A 121 -15.31 -2.65 -1.26
CA ARG A 121 -16.09 -2.58 -2.49
C ARG A 121 -16.53 -3.98 -2.95
N GLU A 122 -15.59 -4.91 -3.03
CA GLU A 122 -15.82 -6.30 -3.41
C GLU A 122 -16.82 -6.96 -2.47
N ASN A 123 -16.82 -6.61 -1.18
CA ASN A 123 -17.75 -7.16 -0.20
C ASN A 123 -19.05 -6.35 -0.04
N GLY A 124 -19.30 -5.37 -0.92
CA GLY A 124 -20.55 -4.60 -0.95
C GLY A 124 -20.67 -3.54 0.14
N GLU A 125 -19.59 -3.26 0.86
CA GLU A 125 -19.50 -2.21 1.88
C GLU A 125 -19.12 -0.86 1.23
N VAL A 126 -19.92 -0.42 0.26
CA VAL A 126 -19.62 0.74 -0.61
C VAL A 126 -19.36 2.02 0.17
N GLU A 127 -20.12 2.30 1.24
CA GLU A 127 -19.90 3.51 2.06
C GLU A 127 -18.57 3.48 2.82
N ARG A 128 -18.12 2.29 3.25
CA ARG A 128 -16.80 2.13 3.87
C ARG A 128 -15.68 2.28 2.86
N ALA A 129 -15.85 1.73 1.65
CA ALA A 129 -14.92 1.95 0.56
C ALA A 129 -14.81 3.45 0.20
N ARG A 130 -15.94 4.14 0.06
CA ARG A 130 -15.99 5.59 -0.22
C ARG A 130 -15.30 6.40 0.87
N GLY A 131 -15.55 6.10 2.15
CA GLY A 131 -14.87 6.77 3.26
C GLY A 131 -13.34 6.65 3.18
N ARG A 132 -12.81 5.51 2.73
CA ARG A 132 -11.36 5.34 2.51
C ARG A 132 -10.84 6.14 1.33
N SER A 133 -11.62 6.24 0.25
CA SER A 133 -11.27 7.13 -0.87
C SER A 133 -11.28 8.60 -0.45
N ASP A 134 -12.26 9.02 0.34
CA ASP A 134 -12.34 10.39 0.86
C ASP A 134 -11.13 10.73 1.76
N ASP A 135 -10.77 9.83 2.67
CA ASP A 135 -9.56 9.95 3.50
C ASP A 135 -8.29 10.10 2.63
N ALA A 136 -8.16 9.27 1.59
CA ALA A 136 -7.02 9.31 0.69
C ALA A 136 -6.94 10.63 -0.09
N LEU A 137 -8.08 11.14 -0.59
CA LEU A 137 -8.14 12.40 -1.32
C LEU A 137 -7.79 13.60 -0.44
N ALA A 138 -8.26 13.63 0.81
CA ALA A 138 -7.89 14.67 1.75
C ALA A 138 -6.37 14.73 1.97
N LEU A 139 -5.73 13.57 2.13
CA LEU A 139 -4.30 13.47 2.36
C LEU A 139 -3.48 13.79 1.11
N LEU A 140 -3.91 13.37 -0.08
CA LEU A 140 -3.26 13.75 -1.35
C LEU A 140 -3.32 15.26 -1.59
N LYS A 141 -4.44 15.91 -1.23
CA LYS A 141 -4.59 17.36 -1.31
C LYS A 141 -3.59 18.11 -0.42
N GLU A 142 -3.25 17.56 0.74
CA GLU A 142 -2.22 18.11 1.62
C GLU A 142 -0.80 17.79 1.13
N ALA A 143 -0.59 16.59 0.58
CA ALA A 143 0.73 16.10 0.17
C ALA A 143 1.25 16.71 -1.14
N PHE A 144 0.40 16.88 -2.16
CA PHE A 144 0.84 17.37 -3.48
C PHE A 144 1.54 18.73 -3.46
N PRO A 145 1.12 19.73 -2.66
CA PRO A 145 1.88 20.97 -2.49
C PRO A 145 3.28 20.77 -1.89
N MET A 146 3.48 19.73 -1.06
CA MET A 146 4.76 19.40 -0.44
C MET A 146 5.66 18.55 -1.35
N ARG A 147 5.05 17.77 -2.25
CA ARG A 147 5.71 16.85 -3.20
C ARG A 147 5.09 16.95 -4.60
N PRO A 148 5.42 18.00 -5.38
CA PRO A 148 4.87 18.20 -6.72
C PRO A 148 5.27 17.11 -7.73
N ASP A 149 6.40 16.45 -7.48
CA ASP A 149 6.87 15.28 -8.22
C ASP A 149 5.93 14.08 -8.07
N MET A 150 5.49 13.80 -6.84
CA MET A 150 4.53 12.72 -6.57
C MET A 150 3.16 12.97 -7.24
N ARG A 151 2.77 14.24 -7.37
CA ARG A 151 1.54 14.63 -8.07
C ARG A 151 1.54 14.21 -9.54
N ALA A 152 2.66 14.43 -10.23
CA ALA A 152 2.79 14.05 -11.64
C ALA A 152 2.72 12.52 -11.83
N ALA A 153 3.31 11.76 -10.90
CA ALA A 153 3.26 10.30 -10.92
C ALA A 153 1.87 9.73 -10.56
N ALA A 154 1.10 10.44 -9.72
CA ALA A 154 -0.17 9.96 -9.19
C ALA A 154 -1.22 9.64 -10.26
N ALA A 155 -1.24 10.35 -11.39
CA ALA A 155 -2.19 10.10 -12.47
C ALA A 155 -1.98 8.72 -13.14
N GLU A 156 -0.73 8.29 -13.25
CA GLU A 156 -0.33 7.02 -13.88
C GLU A 156 -0.23 5.87 -12.88
N ASP A 157 -0.25 6.18 -11.58
CA ASP A 157 -0.15 5.18 -10.51
C ASP A 157 -1.34 4.22 -10.53
N SER A 158 -1.05 2.92 -10.72
CA SER A 158 -2.05 1.85 -10.67
C SER A 158 -2.73 1.75 -9.31
N ASP A 159 -2.01 2.05 -8.23
CA ASP A 159 -2.53 1.97 -6.87
C ASP A 159 -3.60 3.04 -6.63
N LEU A 160 -3.59 4.12 -7.42
CA LEU A 160 -4.64 5.16 -7.37
C LEU A 160 -5.74 4.91 -8.41
N GLY A 161 -5.76 3.73 -9.05
CA GLY A 161 -6.76 3.34 -10.04
C GLY A 161 -8.20 3.54 -9.57
N ALA A 162 -8.49 3.19 -8.31
CA ALA A 162 -9.80 3.36 -7.70
C ALA A 162 -10.25 4.83 -7.54
N LEU A 163 -9.32 5.80 -7.62
CA LEU A 163 -9.62 7.23 -7.54
C LEU A 163 -9.72 7.90 -8.92
N ARG A 164 -9.33 7.22 -10.02
CA ARG A 164 -9.21 7.83 -11.36
C ARG A 164 -10.53 8.41 -11.88
N ASP A 165 -11.65 7.79 -11.53
CA ASP A 165 -12.98 8.24 -11.94
C ASP A 165 -13.56 9.31 -10.99
N ASP A 166 -12.89 9.63 -9.88
CA ASP A 166 -13.33 10.68 -8.96
C ASP A 166 -12.91 12.06 -9.50
N VAL A 167 -13.90 12.93 -9.74
CA VAL A 167 -13.68 14.29 -10.26
C VAL A 167 -12.71 15.08 -9.36
N ARG A 168 -12.78 14.90 -8.04
CA ARG A 168 -11.89 15.58 -7.09
C ARG A 168 -10.45 15.13 -7.28
N PHE A 169 -10.22 13.84 -7.53
CA PHE A 169 -8.88 13.33 -7.84
C PHE A 169 -8.36 13.90 -9.16
N GLN A 170 -9.20 13.92 -10.20
CA GLN A 170 -8.84 14.47 -11.50
C GLN A 170 -8.46 15.96 -11.42
N GLU A 171 -9.16 16.74 -10.60
CA GLU A 171 -8.80 18.14 -10.34
C GLU A 171 -7.47 18.24 -9.58
N LEU A 172 -7.27 17.39 -8.57
CA LEU A 172 -6.03 17.37 -7.78
C LEU A 172 -4.80 17.05 -8.63
N VAL A 173 -4.87 16.16 -9.61
CA VAL A 173 -3.70 15.81 -10.45
C VAL A 173 -3.45 16.78 -11.60
N LYS A 174 -4.44 17.63 -11.97
CA LYS A 174 -4.33 18.57 -13.11
C LYS A 174 -3.78 19.95 -12.79
N ALA A 175 -3.98 20.44 -11.57
CA ALA A 175 -3.55 21.79 -11.18
C ALA A 175 -2.02 21.87 -11.00
#